data_AF-A0A7C4Y3W6-F1
#
_entry.id   AF-A0A7C4Y3W6-F1
#
_cell.length_a   1.000
_cell.length_b   1.000
_cell.length_c   1.000
_cell.angle_alpha   90.00
_cell.angle_beta   90.00
_cell.angle_gamma   90.00
#
_symmetry.space_group_name_H-M   'P 1'
#
loop_
_entity.id
_entity.type
_entity.pdbx_description
1 polymer ?
#
loop_
_entity_poly.entity_id
_entity_poly.type
_entity_poly.pdbx_seq_one_letter_code
_entity_poly.pdbx_strand_id
1 'polypeptide(L)'
;MCSQSLAERLFELFVAREDVYGVETSEGWKTEKGRLTPKEVQDHLNGKYTLGVYPFNKKGYIKWLCIDLDYKSGEYLTIYMGKKFGKNSIIEEETGGKGTHIWAFLQPTPLWQIAHKITEMENEFGVRIFPKQREWRNDIIGNFIRLPLGKHHKTGNWSRIVKGDIWTVKPYVTCIHRVYDQFEDGNCLAIDGTVGYCQENLCPHLLKRGQRYGH
;
A
#
# COMPACT_ATOMS: atom_id res chain seq x y z
N MET A 1 24.39 6.45 -0.87
CA MET A 1 23.71 5.27 -0.27
C MET A 1 23.94 4.08 -1.19
N CYS A 2 24.22 2.90 -0.65
CA CYS A 2 24.43 1.70 -1.46
C CYS A 2 23.10 1.27 -2.09
N SER A 3 23.12 0.80 -3.35
CA SER A 3 21.94 0.21 -4.03
C SER A 3 21.26 -0.88 -3.17
N GLN A 4 22.04 -1.61 -2.37
CA GLN A 4 21.52 -2.64 -1.46
C GLN A 4 20.59 -2.09 -0.37
N SER A 5 20.95 -1.00 0.31
CA SER A 5 20.11 -0.46 1.40
C SER A 5 18.78 0.06 0.86
N LEU A 6 18.79 0.62 -0.35
CA LEU A 6 17.56 1.05 -1.02
C LEU A 6 16.69 -0.15 -1.40
N ALA A 7 17.29 -1.23 -1.90
CA ALA A 7 16.56 -2.45 -2.24
C ALA A 7 15.87 -3.07 -1.02
N GLU A 8 16.58 -3.15 0.11
CA GLU A 8 16.02 -3.62 1.38
C GLU A 8 14.86 -2.73 1.85
N ARG A 9 15.00 -1.41 1.71
CA ARG A 9 13.95 -0.47 2.10
C ARG A 9 12.71 -0.55 1.21
N LEU A 10 12.88 -0.67 -0.10
CA LEU A 10 11.76 -0.91 -1.02
C LEU A 10 11.07 -2.25 -0.73
N PHE A 11 11.86 -3.29 -0.44
CA PHE A 11 11.31 -4.59 -0.05
C PHE A 11 10.42 -4.47 1.20
N GLU A 12 10.93 -3.82 2.25
CA GLU A 12 10.19 -3.61 3.50
C GLU A 12 8.84 -2.91 3.28
N LEU A 13 8.85 -1.80 2.52
CA LEU A 13 7.68 -0.94 2.31
C LEU A 13 6.65 -1.54 1.36
N PHE A 14 7.10 -2.10 0.23
CA PHE A 14 6.22 -2.42 -0.90
C PHE A 14 5.89 -3.91 -1.01
N VAL A 15 6.76 -4.81 -0.53
CA VAL A 15 6.55 -6.25 -0.69
C VAL A 15 5.67 -6.77 0.44
N ALA A 16 4.39 -7.03 0.14
CA ALA A 16 3.50 -7.77 1.04
C ALA A 16 3.55 -9.28 0.78
N ARG A 17 3.83 -9.68 -0.47
CA ARG A 17 3.84 -11.09 -0.91
C ARG A 17 5.22 -11.46 -1.44
N GLU A 18 5.79 -12.52 -0.88
CA GLU A 18 7.16 -12.94 -1.19
C GLU A 18 7.22 -14.19 -2.06
N ASP A 19 6.11 -14.88 -2.32
CA ASP A 19 6.09 -16.14 -3.07
C ASP A 19 5.63 -16.00 -4.53
N VAL A 20 5.26 -14.79 -4.93
CA VAL A 20 4.81 -14.46 -6.28
C VAL A 20 5.01 -12.98 -6.56
N TYR A 21 5.47 -12.64 -7.76
CA TYR A 21 5.71 -11.27 -8.19
C TYR A 21 5.52 -11.12 -9.70
N GLY A 22 5.35 -9.88 -10.17
CA GLY A 22 5.33 -9.55 -11.59
C GLY A 22 6.75 -9.29 -12.09
N VAL A 23 7.03 -9.66 -13.34
CA VAL A 23 8.27 -9.28 -14.05
C VAL A 23 7.89 -8.76 -15.43
N GLU A 24 8.30 -7.53 -15.73
CA GLU A 24 8.21 -6.95 -17.07
C GLU A 24 9.46 -7.34 -17.87
N THR A 25 9.24 -8.05 -18.96
CA THR A 25 10.25 -8.47 -19.93
C THR A 25 10.01 -7.76 -21.27
N SER A 26 10.86 -8.01 -22.26
CA SER A 26 10.62 -7.54 -23.64
C SER A 26 9.28 -8.03 -24.23
N GLU A 27 8.80 -9.19 -23.78
CA GLU A 27 7.53 -9.80 -24.19
C GLU A 27 6.33 -9.29 -23.36
N GLY A 28 6.56 -8.35 -22.44
CA GLY A 28 5.55 -7.81 -21.54
C GLY A 28 5.60 -8.44 -20.14
N TRP A 29 4.50 -8.28 -19.41
CA TRP A 29 4.37 -8.68 -18.02
C TRP A 29 4.09 -10.18 -17.87
N LYS A 30 4.86 -10.84 -17.01
CA LYS A 30 4.66 -12.23 -16.61
C LYS A 30 4.53 -12.32 -15.09
N THR A 31 3.78 -13.30 -14.62
CA THR A 31 3.72 -13.65 -13.18
C THR A 31 4.77 -14.72 -12.90
N GLU A 32 5.71 -14.41 -12.03
CA GLU A 32 6.75 -15.33 -11.57
C GLU A 32 6.33 -15.94 -10.22
N LYS A 33 6.27 -17.27 -10.14
CA LYS A 33 6.00 -18.00 -8.89
C LYS A 33 7.34 -18.41 -8.28
N GLY A 34 7.78 -17.68 -7.27
CA GLY A 34 9.10 -17.85 -6.69
C GLY A 34 9.32 -16.90 -5.53
N ARG A 35 10.45 -17.07 -4.85
CA ARG A 35 10.79 -16.23 -3.71
C ARG A 35 11.31 -14.88 -4.18
N LEU A 36 10.58 -13.81 -3.88
CA LEU A 36 11.06 -12.44 -4.02
C LEU A 36 11.95 -12.09 -2.82
N THR A 37 13.13 -11.54 -3.07
CA THR A 37 14.09 -11.10 -2.05
C THR A 37 14.63 -9.70 -2.39
N PRO A 38 15.38 -9.05 -1.48
CA PRO A 38 16.05 -7.78 -1.79
C PRO A 38 16.99 -7.85 -3.00
N LYS A 39 17.48 -9.04 -3.38
CA LYS A 39 18.31 -9.22 -4.59
C LYS A 39 17.55 -8.90 -5.86
N GLU A 40 16.33 -9.41 -6.02
CA GLU A 40 15.50 -9.13 -7.19
C GLU A 40 15.12 -7.64 -7.24
N VAL A 41 14.90 -7.02 -6.08
CA VAL A 41 14.67 -5.57 -5.97
C VAL A 41 15.91 -4.78 -6.40
N GLN A 42 17.11 -5.24 -6.05
CA GLN A 42 18.35 -4.64 -6.53
C GLN A 42 18.51 -4.78 -8.05
N ASP A 43 18.17 -5.93 -8.63
CA ASP A 43 18.19 -6.14 -10.08
C ASP A 43 17.19 -5.23 -10.80
N HIS A 44 16.04 -4.96 -10.18
CA HIS A 44 15.07 -3.96 -10.62
C HIS A 44 15.62 -2.54 -10.63
N LEU A 45 16.27 -2.13 -9.54
CA LEU A 45 16.95 -0.83 -9.44
C LEU A 45 18.12 -0.69 -10.42
N ASN A 46 18.74 -1.80 -10.82
CA ASN A 46 19.80 -1.83 -11.83
C ASN A 46 19.25 -1.93 -13.26
N GLY A 47 17.93 -2.05 -13.44
CA GLY A 47 17.27 -2.06 -14.73
C GLY A 47 17.45 -3.35 -15.52
N LYS A 48 17.79 -4.48 -14.86
CA LYS A 48 17.85 -5.80 -15.50
C LYS A 48 16.47 -6.26 -15.96
N TYR A 49 15.45 -5.99 -15.15
CA TYR A 49 14.03 -6.19 -15.41
C TYR A 49 13.22 -5.28 -14.50
N THR A 50 11.90 -5.18 -14.70
CA THR A 50 11.04 -4.35 -13.84
C THR A 50 10.07 -5.21 -13.05
N LEU A 51 10.09 -5.07 -11.73
CA LEU A 51 9.25 -5.86 -10.83
C LEU A 51 7.84 -5.28 -10.71
N GLY A 52 6.89 -6.17 -10.46
CA GLY A 52 5.56 -5.86 -9.98
C GLY A 52 5.32 -6.51 -8.62
N VAL A 53 4.73 -5.77 -7.69
CA VAL A 53 4.48 -6.23 -6.31
C VAL A 53 2.99 -6.31 -6.01
N TYR A 54 2.59 -7.33 -5.26
CA TYR A 54 1.22 -7.53 -4.84
C TYR A 54 0.93 -6.78 -3.53
N PRO A 55 -0.28 -6.20 -3.38
CA PRO A 55 -0.64 -5.41 -2.21
C PRO A 55 -0.82 -6.22 -0.93
N PHE A 56 -1.20 -7.51 -1.03
CA PHE A 56 -1.52 -8.38 0.11
C PHE A 56 -0.61 -9.61 0.22
N ASN A 57 -0.44 -10.10 1.45
CA ASN A 57 0.21 -11.37 1.74
C ASN A 57 -0.76 -12.58 1.63
N LYS A 58 -0.27 -13.79 1.89
CA LYS A 58 -1.08 -15.04 1.88
C LYS A 58 -2.22 -15.08 2.90
N LYS A 59 -2.23 -14.17 3.87
CA LYS A 59 -3.24 -14.07 4.91
C LYS A 59 -4.24 -12.93 4.65
N GLY A 60 -4.16 -12.26 3.49
CA GLY A 60 -5.06 -11.16 3.13
C GLY A 60 -4.75 -9.83 3.83
N TYR A 61 -3.56 -9.68 4.41
CA TYR A 61 -3.12 -8.39 4.97
C TYR A 61 -2.40 -7.58 3.90
N ILE A 62 -2.77 -6.32 3.77
CA ILE A 62 -2.14 -5.36 2.87
C ILE A 62 -1.11 -4.47 3.58
N LYS A 63 -0.13 -3.98 2.83
CA LYS A 63 0.85 -2.97 3.29
C LYS A 63 0.61 -1.57 2.76
N TRP A 64 -0.20 -1.43 1.72
CA TRP A 64 -0.45 -0.15 1.07
C TRP A 64 -1.73 -0.20 0.24
N LEU A 65 -2.27 0.98 -0.02
CA LEU A 65 -3.16 1.26 -1.14
C LEU A 65 -2.39 2.03 -2.21
N CYS A 66 -2.75 1.87 -3.48
CA CYS A 66 -2.18 2.68 -4.54
C CYS A 66 -3.24 3.19 -5.50
N ILE A 67 -3.37 4.50 -5.66
CA ILE A 67 -4.14 5.09 -6.75
C ILE A 67 -3.27 5.04 -8.01
N ASP A 68 -3.78 4.42 -9.06
CA ASP A 68 -3.14 4.30 -10.37
C ASP A 68 -3.77 5.29 -11.36
N LEU A 69 -3.04 6.36 -11.67
CA LEU A 69 -3.48 7.42 -12.58
C LEU A 69 -2.79 7.27 -13.93
N ASP A 70 -3.56 7.33 -15.02
CA ASP A 70 -3.04 7.27 -16.40
C ASP A 70 -2.46 8.62 -16.90
N TYR A 71 -2.30 9.60 -15.99
CA TYR A 71 -1.79 10.95 -16.26
C TYR A 71 -0.78 11.40 -15.20
N LYS A 72 -0.07 12.49 -15.51
CA LYS A 72 0.92 13.10 -14.62
C LYS A 72 0.27 14.02 -13.60
N SER A 73 0.84 14.04 -12.39
CA SER A 73 0.42 14.87 -11.26
C SER A 73 -0.95 14.50 -10.71
N GLY A 74 -0.95 14.01 -9.47
CA GLY A 74 -2.17 13.68 -8.74
C GLY A 74 -2.35 14.56 -7.50
N GLU A 75 -1.84 15.79 -7.51
CA GLU A 75 -1.68 16.63 -6.31
C GLU A 75 -2.91 16.70 -5.39
N TYR A 76 -4.09 16.91 -5.96
CA TYR A 76 -5.33 16.94 -5.19
C TYR A 76 -5.56 15.62 -4.44
N LEU A 77 -5.41 14.48 -5.13
CA LEU A 77 -5.55 13.15 -4.55
C LEU A 77 -4.43 12.85 -3.56
N THR A 78 -3.20 13.31 -3.80
CA THR A 78 -2.09 13.19 -2.84
C THR A 78 -2.42 13.92 -1.53
N ILE A 79 -2.98 15.12 -1.62
CA ILE A 79 -3.43 15.89 -0.45
C ILE A 79 -4.59 15.19 0.25
N TYR A 80 -5.58 14.71 -0.51
CA TYR A 80 -6.74 13.97 0.02
C TYR A 80 -6.29 12.71 0.78
N MET A 81 -5.44 11.87 0.15
CA MET A 81 -4.87 10.69 0.77
C MET A 81 -4.06 11.04 2.02
N GLY A 82 -3.30 12.15 1.99
CA GLY A 82 -2.57 12.66 3.14
C GLY A 82 -3.47 13.10 4.30
N LYS A 83 -4.68 13.62 4.02
CA LYS A 83 -5.68 13.90 5.07
C LYS A 83 -6.29 12.61 5.62
N LYS A 84 -6.60 11.63 4.76
CA LYS A 84 -7.29 10.37 5.14
C LYS A 84 -6.37 9.37 5.85
N PHE A 85 -5.09 9.30 5.47
CA PHE A 85 -4.10 8.34 5.98
C PHE A 85 -2.86 8.99 6.60
N GLY A 86 -2.87 10.30 6.81
CA GLY A 86 -1.74 11.05 7.37
C GLY A 86 -0.65 11.34 6.34
N LYS A 87 -0.28 12.61 6.20
CA LYS A 87 0.67 13.09 5.17
C LYS A 87 2.02 12.35 5.11
N ASN A 88 2.49 11.82 6.25
CA ASN A 88 3.78 11.13 6.33
C ASN A 88 3.70 9.66 5.88
N SER A 89 2.52 9.15 5.51
CA SER A 89 2.33 7.81 4.97
C SER A 89 2.20 7.79 3.45
N ILE A 90 2.34 8.94 2.78
CA ILE A 90 2.07 9.10 1.36
C ILE A 90 3.35 9.27 0.56
N ILE A 91 3.42 8.60 -0.59
CA ILE A 91 4.44 8.81 -1.62
C ILE A 91 3.75 8.97 -2.98
N GLU A 92 4.20 9.93 -3.78
CA GLU A 92 3.78 10.10 -5.17
C GLU A 92 4.96 9.76 -6.09
N GLU A 93 4.71 8.89 -7.07
CA GLU A 93 5.68 8.37 -8.02
C GLU A 93 5.22 8.63 -9.45
N GLU A 94 6.05 9.29 -10.26
CA GLU A 94 5.91 9.21 -11.72
C GLU A 94 6.47 7.88 -12.21
N THR A 95 5.65 7.11 -12.93
CA THR A 95 5.96 5.72 -13.34
C THR A 95 7.04 5.57 -14.43
N GLY A 96 7.63 6.68 -14.89
CA GLY A 96 8.49 6.74 -16.09
C GLY A 96 7.71 6.75 -17.41
N GLY A 97 6.40 6.50 -17.37
CA GLY A 97 5.47 6.64 -18.49
C GLY A 97 4.70 7.97 -18.44
N LYS A 98 3.41 7.90 -18.79
CA LYS A 98 2.46 9.01 -18.61
C LYS A 98 1.77 8.99 -17.24
N GLY A 99 1.80 7.85 -16.54
CA GLY A 99 1.02 7.65 -15.31
C GLY A 99 1.75 8.03 -14.03
N THR A 100 0.95 8.22 -12.99
CA THR A 100 1.37 8.54 -11.62
C THR A 100 0.77 7.53 -10.67
N HIS A 101 1.57 7.05 -9.72
CA HIS A 101 1.10 6.25 -8.60
C HIS A 101 1.08 7.09 -7.33
N ILE A 102 -0.02 7.05 -6.58
CA ILE A 102 -0.10 7.63 -5.23
C ILE A 102 -0.25 6.50 -4.23
N TRP A 103 0.81 6.27 -3.47
CA TRP A 103 0.92 5.22 -2.48
C TRP A 103 0.53 5.73 -1.10
N ALA A 104 -0.31 4.99 -0.39
CA ALA A 104 -0.57 5.20 1.03
C ALA A 104 -0.16 3.95 1.81
N PHE A 105 0.91 4.05 2.60
CA PHE A 105 1.43 2.93 3.38
C PHE A 105 0.64 2.73 4.65
N LEU A 106 0.41 1.47 4.98
CA LEU A 106 -0.34 1.02 6.15
C LEU A 106 0.53 0.07 6.96
N GLN A 107 0.37 0.09 8.29
CA GLN A 107 0.70 -1.10 9.07
C GLN A 107 -0.09 -2.29 8.52
N PRO A 108 0.41 -3.54 8.62
CA PRO A 108 -0.29 -4.71 8.10
C PRO A 108 -1.78 -4.71 8.47
N THR A 109 -2.63 -4.50 7.47
CA THR A 109 -4.08 -4.27 7.65
C THR A 109 -4.87 -5.34 6.91
N PRO A 110 -5.84 -6.04 7.54
CA PRO A 110 -6.72 -6.94 6.82
C PRO A 110 -7.49 -6.20 5.71
N LEU A 111 -7.55 -6.77 4.51
CA LEU A 111 -8.19 -6.12 3.35
C LEU A 111 -9.62 -5.62 3.62
N TRP A 112 -10.42 -6.41 4.33
CA TRP A 112 -11.82 -6.07 4.63
C TRP A 112 -11.96 -4.77 5.45
N GLN A 113 -10.97 -4.40 6.27
CA GLN A 113 -11.02 -3.17 7.07
C GLN A 113 -10.93 -1.90 6.22
N ILE A 114 -10.44 -2.02 4.98
CA ILE A 114 -10.23 -0.88 4.10
C ILE A 114 -11.02 -0.96 2.80
N ALA A 115 -11.56 -2.13 2.45
CA ALA A 115 -12.24 -2.38 1.19
C ALA A 115 -13.36 -1.38 0.88
N HIS A 116 -14.24 -1.08 1.85
CA HIS A 116 -15.31 -0.07 1.68
C HIS A 116 -14.73 1.31 1.36
N LYS A 117 -13.66 1.75 2.05
CA LYS A 117 -13.00 3.04 1.77
C LYS A 117 -12.40 3.09 0.37
N ILE A 118 -11.87 1.97 -0.12
CA ILE A 118 -11.36 1.90 -1.48
C ILE A 118 -12.51 2.13 -2.46
N THR A 119 -13.61 1.39 -2.31
CA THR A 119 -14.80 1.51 -3.16
C THR A 119 -15.39 2.94 -3.12
N GLU A 120 -15.51 3.53 -1.93
CA GLU A 120 -15.94 4.92 -1.73
C GLU A 120 -15.07 5.89 -2.57
N MET A 121 -13.75 5.81 -2.45
CA MET A 121 -12.82 6.68 -3.18
C MET A 121 -12.84 6.44 -4.69
N GLU A 122 -12.97 5.19 -5.14
CA GLU A 122 -13.10 4.89 -6.58
C GLU A 122 -14.38 5.51 -7.16
N ASN A 123 -15.50 5.42 -6.44
CA ASN A 123 -16.76 6.01 -6.85
C ASN A 123 -16.74 7.55 -6.79
N GLU A 124 -16.14 8.12 -5.75
CA GLU A 124 -16.05 9.57 -5.54
C GLU A 124 -15.19 10.24 -6.62
N PHE A 125 -14.05 9.64 -6.96
CA PHE A 125 -13.06 10.28 -7.85
C PHE A 125 -12.97 9.68 -9.25
N GLY A 126 -13.64 8.56 -9.52
CA GLY A 126 -13.53 7.86 -10.81
C GLY A 126 -12.12 7.34 -11.11
N VAL A 127 -11.37 6.93 -10.07
CA VAL A 127 -9.98 6.47 -10.18
C VAL A 127 -9.87 4.96 -9.98
N ARG A 128 -8.74 4.36 -10.40
CA ARG A 128 -8.43 2.95 -10.12
C ARG A 128 -7.57 2.86 -8.87
N ILE A 129 -7.96 2.03 -7.90
CA ILE A 129 -7.20 1.85 -6.66
C ILE A 129 -6.83 0.37 -6.46
N PHE A 130 -5.57 0.14 -6.11
CA PHE A 130 -5.06 -1.16 -5.71
C PHE A 130 -5.08 -1.31 -4.18
N PRO A 131 -5.36 -2.51 -3.64
CA PRO A 131 -5.76 -3.74 -4.35
C PRO A 131 -7.05 -3.56 -5.14
N LYS A 132 -7.22 -4.25 -6.28
CA LYS A 132 -8.50 -4.27 -7.03
C LYS A 132 -9.52 -5.21 -6.39
N GLN A 133 -9.03 -6.22 -5.68
CA GLN A 133 -9.85 -7.14 -4.91
C GLN A 133 -10.41 -6.43 -3.67
N ARG A 134 -11.66 -6.73 -3.32
CA ARG A 134 -12.31 -6.28 -2.07
C ARG A 134 -12.40 -7.39 -1.03
N GLU A 135 -12.13 -8.62 -1.46
CA GLU A 135 -12.12 -9.82 -0.63
C GLU A 135 -10.82 -10.60 -0.86
N TRP A 136 -10.36 -11.27 0.19
CA TRP A 136 -9.22 -12.18 0.10
C TRP A 136 -9.72 -13.62 0.01
N ARG A 137 -9.23 -14.36 -0.99
CA ARG A 137 -9.43 -15.81 -1.12
C ARG A 137 -8.10 -16.47 -1.44
N ASN A 138 -7.82 -17.61 -0.79
CA ASN A 138 -6.49 -18.24 -0.83
C ASN A 138 -6.08 -18.74 -2.22
N ASP A 139 -7.03 -18.93 -3.13
CA ASP A 139 -6.86 -19.34 -4.51
C ASP A 139 -6.57 -18.18 -5.48
N ILE A 140 -6.69 -16.92 -5.01
CA ILE A 140 -6.48 -15.73 -5.85
C ILE A 140 -5.05 -15.17 -5.65
N ILE A 141 -4.34 -15.03 -6.76
CA ILE A 141 -3.01 -14.39 -6.76
C ILE A 141 -3.13 -12.86 -6.63
N GLY A 142 -4.08 -12.26 -7.35
CA GLY A 142 -4.33 -10.83 -7.28
C GLY A 142 -3.88 -10.06 -8.52
N ASN A 143 -3.79 -8.74 -8.36
CA ASN A 143 -3.13 -7.86 -9.32
C ASN A 143 -1.94 -7.21 -8.65
N PHE A 144 -0.79 -7.23 -9.32
CA PHE A 144 0.37 -6.47 -8.89
C PHE A 144 0.36 -5.08 -9.53
N ILE A 145 1.18 -4.20 -8.98
CA ILE A 145 1.52 -2.89 -9.54
C ILE A 145 3.02 -2.80 -9.74
N ARG A 146 3.50 -2.03 -10.72
CA ARG A 146 4.94 -1.83 -10.94
C ARG A 146 5.60 -1.28 -9.68
N LEU A 147 6.71 -1.87 -9.27
CA LEU A 147 7.52 -1.39 -8.15
C LEU A 147 8.20 -0.06 -8.54
N PRO A 148 8.23 0.96 -7.66
CA PRO A 148 8.86 2.24 -7.96
C PRO A 148 10.39 2.15 -8.11
N LEU A 149 10.94 3.18 -8.75
CA LEU A 149 12.37 3.36 -9.06
C LEU A 149 12.95 2.36 -10.08
N GLY A 150 12.09 1.60 -10.77
CA GLY A 150 12.45 0.78 -11.91
C GLY A 150 12.41 1.52 -13.25
N LYS A 151 13.00 0.88 -14.25
CA LYS A 151 12.99 1.35 -15.64
C LYS A 151 11.69 0.95 -16.35
N HIS A 152 10.94 1.91 -16.84
CA HIS A 152 9.75 1.67 -17.64
C HIS A 152 10.17 1.07 -18.99
N HIS A 153 9.78 -0.17 -19.28
CA HIS A 153 10.26 -0.87 -20.48
C HIS A 153 9.97 -0.12 -21.78
N LYS A 154 8.70 0.30 -22.00
CA LYS A 154 8.31 0.98 -23.26
C LYS A 154 8.97 2.34 -23.50
N THR A 155 9.17 3.16 -22.46
CA THR A 155 9.72 4.52 -22.62
C THR A 155 11.22 4.58 -22.37
N GLY A 156 11.81 3.57 -21.73
CA GLY A 156 13.20 3.56 -21.30
C GLY A 156 13.50 4.46 -20.11
N ASN A 157 12.52 5.24 -19.62
CA ASN A 157 12.69 6.18 -18.52
C ASN A 157 12.63 5.48 -17.17
N TRP A 158 13.35 6.02 -16.20
CA TRP A 158 13.23 5.61 -14.81
C TRP A 158 12.02 6.26 -14.16
N SER A 159 11.29 5.49 -13.37
CA SER A 159 10.31 6.03 -12.44
C SER A 159 10.98 6.86 -11.36
N ARG A 160 10.27 7.84 -10.82
CA ARG A 160 10.82 8.84 -9.90
C ARG A 160 9.81 9.17 -8.82
N ILE A 161 10.27 9.16 -7.57
CA ILE A 161 9.50 9.73 -6.47
C ILE A 161 9.50 11.25 -6.62
N VAL A 162 8.31 11.84 -6.71
CA VAL A 162 8.11 13.29 -6.87
C VAL A 162 7.58 13.96 -5.60
N LYS A 163 6.91 13.21 -4.72
CA LYS A 163 6.52 13.67 -3.38
C LYS A 163 6.67 12.57 -2.34
N GLY A 164 6.99 12.96 -1.11
CA GLY A 164 7.31 12.04 -0.02
C GLY A 164 8.76 11.55 -0.08
N ASP A 165 9.15 10.72 0.89
CA ASP A 165 10.50 10.19 1.01
C ASP A 165 10.48 8.76 1.54
N ILE A 166 11.07 7.84 0.78
CA ILE A 166 11.17 6.41 1.07
C ILE A 166 11.83 6.14 2.44
N TRP A 167 12.74 7.00 2.88
CA TRP A 167 13.45 6.79 4.14
C TRP A 167 12.64 7.24 5.36
N THR A 168 11.88 8.33 5.21
CA THR A 168 11.15 8.93 6.33
C THR A 168 9.65 8.63 6.34
N VAL A 169 9.10 7.99 5.28
CA VAL A 169 7.70 7.56 5.23
C VAL A 169 7.37 6.61 6.39
N LYS A 170 6.22 6.86 7.02
CA LYS A 170 5.72 6.13 8.19
C LYS A 170 4.37 5.53 7.85
N PRO A 171 4.24 4.19 7.82
CA PRO A 171 2.97 3.55 7.55
C PRO A 171 1.90 3.97 8.56
N TYR A 172 0.72 4.32 8.04
CA TYR A 172 -0.44 4.70 8.83
C TYR A 172 -0.92 3.52 9.68
N VAL A 173 -1.20 3.79 10.96
CA VAL A 173 -1.70 2.77 11.88
C VAL A 173 -3.21 2.68 11.73
N THR A 174 -3.69 1.53 11.27
CA THR A 174 -5.11 1.19 11.29
C THR A 174 -5.49 0.61 12.67
N CYS A 175 -6.76 0.75 13.07
CA CYS A 175 -7.21 0.22 14.36
C CYS A 175 -7.43 -1.30 14.23
N ILE A 176 -6.61 -2.10 14.91
CA ILE A 176 -6.71 -3.56 14.91
C ILE A 176 -8.01 -4.10 15.54
N HIS A 177 -8.66 -3.31 16.39
CA HIS A 177 -9.92 -3.66 17.02
C HIS A 177 -11.14 -3.24 16.19
N ARG A 178 -10.93 -2.47 15.11
CA ARG A 178 -12.03 -1.95 14.29
C ARG A 178 -12.68 -3.11 13.53
N VAL A 179 -13.98 -3.23 13.71
CA VAL A 179 -14.88 -4.10 12.94
C VAL A 179 -15.95 -3.24 12.29
N TYR A 180 -16.60 -3.75 11.25
CA TYR A 180 -17.68 -3.06 10.56
C TYR A 180 -18.92 -3.93 10.65
N ASP A 181 -20.08 -3.33 10.94
CA ASP A 181 -21.34 -4.07 10.88
C ASP A 181 -21.89 -4.13 9.44
N GLN A 182 -23.08 -4.71 9.29
CA GLN A 182 -23.76 -4.89 8.00
C GLN A 182 -24.14 -3.57 7.31
N PHE A 183 -24.06 -2.43 8.00
CA PHE A 183 -24.32 -1.10 7.46
C PHE A 183 -23.02 -0.32 7.20
N GLU A 184 -21.87 -0.98 7.32
CA GLU A 184 -20.53 -0.38 7.22
C GLU A 184 -20.20 0.61 8.35
N ASP A 185 -20.97 0.58 9.45
CA ASP A 185 -20.68 1.42 10.61
C ASP A 185 -19.50 0.85 11.41
N GLY A 186 -18.61 1.76 11.84
CA GLY A 186 -17.38 1.42 12.54
C GLY A 186 -17.62 1.03 14.00
N ASN A 187 -17.42 -0.25 14.29
CA ASN A 187 -17.47 -0.85 15.62
C ASN A 187 -16.07 -1.22 16.13
N CYS A 188 -15.96 -1.58 17.41
CA CYS A 188 -14.71 -1.90 18.10
C CYS A 188 -14.89 -3.17 18.94
N LEU A 189 -13.99 -4.14 18.78
CA LEU A 189 -13.93 -5.39 19.57
C LEU A 189 -13.34 -5.22 20.98
N ALA A 190 -12.99 -3.99 21.36
CA ALA A 190 -12.16 -3.74 22.53
C ALA A 190 -12.91 -3.69 23.87
N ILE A 191 -14.20 -4.01 23.90
CA ILE A 191 -14.95 -4.17 25.14
C ILE A 191 -14.97 -5.67 25.46
N ASP A 192 -13.96 -6.15 26.18
CA ASP A 192 -13.88 -7.53 26.68
C ASP A 192 -14.06 -8.63 25.63
N GLY A 193 -13.62 -8.38 24.39
CA GLY A 193 -13.74 -9.32 23.27
C GLY A 193 -15.12 -9.35 22.61
N THR A 194 -16.00 -8.40 22.94
CA THR A 194 -17.32 -8.22 22.32
C THR A 194 -17.31 -7.01 21.36
N VAL A 195 -18.19 -7.06 20.35
CA VAL A 195 -18.39 -5.96 19.39
C VAL A 195 -19.20 -4.86 20.07
N GLY A 196 -18.67 -3.64 20.16
CA GLY A 196 -19.41 -2.46 20.60
C GLY A 196 -19.07 -1.22 19.76
N TYR A 197 -19.80 -0.13 19.91
CA TYR A 197 -19.53 1.09 19.14
C TYR A 197 -18.11 1.62 19.42
N CYS A 198 -17.43 2.07 18.35
CA CYS A 198 -16.11 2.67 18.48
C CYS A 198 -16.22 4.09 19.08
N GLN A 199 -16.15 4.20 20.40
CA GLN A 199 -16.12 5.49 21.11
C GLN A 199 -14.69 5.87 21.52
N GLU A 200 -14.31 7.15 21.37
CA GLU A 200 -12.95 7.61 21.68
C GLU A 200 -12.53 7.34 23.13
N ASN A 201 -13.45 7.57 24.09
CA ASN A 201 -13.26 7.33 25.52
C ASN A 201 -13.11 5.84 25.87
N LEU A 202 -13.45 4.93 24.97
CA LEU A 202 -13.33 3.47 25.16
C LEU A 202 -12.17 2.87 24.36
N CYS A 203 -11.40 3.69 23.63
CA CYS A 203 -10.30 3.20 22.80
C CYS A 203 -9.09 2.78 23.68
N PRO A 204 -8.68 1.50 23.71
CA PRO A 204 -7.55 1.06 24.53
C PRO A 204 -6.23 1.74 24.16
N HIS A 205 -6.07 2.16 22.90
CA HIS A 205 -4.89 2.88 22.45
C HIS A 205 -4.84 4.31 23.04
N LEU A 206 -5.98 5.00 23.10
CA LEU A 206 -6.07 6.34 23.68
C LEU A 206 -6.01 6.30 25.20
N LEU A 207 -6.68 5.31 25.83
CA LEU A 207 -6.63 5.10 27.29
C LEU A 207 -5.19 4.81 27.77
N LYS A 208 -4.44 3.95 27.06
CA LYS A 208 -3.01 3.70 27.37
C LYS A 208 -2.12 4.92 27.18
N ARG A 209 -2.46 5.84 26.26
CA ARG A 209 -1.74 7.11 26.07
C ARG A 209 -2.06 8.10 27.19
N GLY A 210 -3.32 8.19 27.62
CA GLY A 210 -3.74 9.04 28.74
C GLY A 210 -3.05 8.68 30.06
N GLN A 211 -2.79 7.38 30.30
CA GLN A 211 -2.05 6.91 31.48
C GLN A 211 -0.54 7.26 31.47
N ARG A 212 0.06 7.54 30.31
CA ARG A 212 1.50 7.87 30.22
C ARG A 212 1.82 9.35 30.46
N TYR A 213 0.81 10.22 30.46
CA TYR A 213 0.96 11.65 30.72
C TYR A 213 0.28 12.11 32.01
N GLY A 214 -0.17 11.16 32.84
CA GLY A 214 -0.74 11.41 34.16
C GLY A 214 0.20 10.97 35.27
N HIS A 215 1.36 11.62 35.39
CA HIS A 215 2.18 11.69 36.61
C HIS A 215 2.98 12.99 36.59
#